data_AF-A0A445G807-F1
#
_entry.id   AF-A0A445G807-F1
#
_cell.length_a   1.000
_cell.length_b   1.000
_cell.length_c   1.000
_cell.angle_alpha   90.00
_cell.angle_beta   90.00
_cell.angle_gamma   90.00
#
_symmetry.space_group_name_H-M   'P 1'
#
loop_
_entity.id
_entity.type
_entity.pdbx_description
1 polymer ?
#
loop_
_entity_poly.entity_id
_entity_poly.type
_entity_poly.pdbx_seq_one_letter_code
_entity_poly.pdbx_strand_id
1 'polypeptide(L)'
;MCRLCLSLLLPTPFIGLSYFFFYLMTMAAIDDSNPFILHSSDHPGIALVSHPFTSDNYNSWKKAMRMALHGKNKYGFVDGSIPEPALGHSTHALWHHNDSIVSSWLINSLSKEMQVSILHCSSAKAIWDDLQERLSNEMVL
;
A
#
# COMPACT_ATOMS: atom_id res chain seq x y z
N MET A 1 36.75 3.37 -61.89
CA MET A 1 37.23 3.58 -60.51
C MET A 1 36.34 4.65 -59.89
N CYS A 2 35.67 4.54 -58.74
CA CYS A 2 35.51 3.50 -57.74
C CYS A 2 34.18 3.77 -57.00
N ARG A 3 33.33 2.74 -56.93
CA ARG A 3 32.47 2.33 -55.79
C ARG A 3 32.15 3.39 -54.74
N LEU A 4 31.03 4.10 -54.91
CA LEU A 4 30.39 4.88 -53.84
C LEU A 4 28.88 4.61 -53.76
N CYS A 5 28.50 3.35 -53.96
CA CYS A 5 27.15 2.86 -53.72
C CYS A 5 27.24 1.41 -53.21
N LEU A 6 27.90 1.24 -52.06
CA LEU A 6 27.85 0.00 -51.30
C LEU A 6 27.12 0.34 -50.00
N SER A 7 26.17 -0.51 -49.63
CA SER A 7 25.35 -0.50 -48.40
C SER A 7 24.14 0.45 -48.33
N LEU A 8 23.28 0.42 -49.36
CA LEU A 8 21.84 0.42 -49.10
C LEU A 8 21.34 -1.00 -49.38
N LEU A 9 21.06 -1.76 -48.33
CA LEU A 9 20.17 -2.93 -48.25
C LEU A 9 20.59 -3.82 -47.07
N LEU A 10 20.17 -3.45 -45.87
CA LEU A 10 19.63 -4.46 -44.95
C LEU A 10 18.37 -3.86 -44.30
N PRO A 11 17.22 -4.54 -44.39
CA PRO A 11 16.06 -4.17 -43.62
C PRO A 11 16.38 -4.56 -42.18
N THR A 12 16.44 -3.62 -41.24
CA THR A 12 16.52 -3.98 -39.83
C THR A 12 15.13 -3.92 -39.22
N PRO A 13 14.36 -5.03 -39.20
CA PRO A 13 13.13 -5.12 -38.39
C PRO A 13 13.44 -5.12 -36.88
N PHE A 14 14.73 -5.13 -36.51
CA PHE A 14 15.18 -5.22 -35.12
C PHE A 14 15.12 -3.91 -34.33
N ILE A 15 15.07 -2.74 -34.99
CA ILE A 15 14.98 -1.46 -34.26
C ILE A 15 13.58 -1.32 -33.64
N GLY A 16 12.52 -1.71 -34.36
CA GLY A 16 11.14 -1.66 -33.85
C GLY A 16 10.91 -2.53 -32.61
N LEU A 17 11.48 -3.74 -32.58
CA LEU A 17 11.41 -4.61 -31.41
C LEU A 17 12.26 -4.06 -30.25
N SER A 18 13.42 -3.46 -30.52
CA SER A 18 14.22 -2.82 -29.48
C SER A 18 13.50 -1.64 -28.86
N TYR A 19 12.85 -0.77 -29.64
CA TYR A 19 12.04 0.34 -29.12
C TYR A 19 10.74 -0.13 -28.48
N PHE A 20 10.11 -1.19 -28.99
CA PHE A 20 8.95 -1.80 -28.36
C PHE A 20 9.34 -2.45 -27.03
N PHE A 21 10.45 -3.17 -26.96
CA PHE A 21 11.02 -3.69 -25.71
C PHE A 21 11.47 -2.56 -24.79
N PHE A 22 12.05 -1.47 -25.31
CA PHE A 22 12.43 -0.31 -24.51
C PHE A 22 11.18 0.39 -23.96
N TYR A 23 10.14 0.52 -24.78
CA TYR A 23 8.83 1.07 -24.39
C TYR A 23 8.14 0.17 -23.37
N LEU A 24 8.12 -1.15 -23.58
CA LEU A 24 7.60 -2.16 -22.64
C LEU A 24 8.40 -2.18 -21.34
N MET A 25 9.73 -2.02 -21.41
CA MET A 25 10.62 -1.97 -20.25
C MET A 25 10.49 -0.64 -19.48
N THR A 26 10.22 0.48 -20.16
CA THR A 26 9.90 1.76 -19.51
C THR A 26 8.49 1.81 -18.91
N MET A 27 7.54 1.02 -19.44
CA MET A 27 6.20 0.87 -18.84
C MET A 27 6.20 -0.08 -17.63
N ALA A 28 7.24 -0.90 -17.45
CA ALA A 28 7.33 -1.95 -16.43
C ALA A 28 8.38 -1.66 -15.35
N ALA A 29 8.46 -0.41 -14.91
CA ALA A 29 9.09 -0.06 -13.64
C ALA A 29 8.14 0.81 -12.82
N ILE A 30 6.93 0.30 -12.56
CA ILE A 30 6.23 0.70 -11.35
C ILE A 30 7.11 0.18 -10.23
N ASP A 31 7.72 1.09 -9.50
CA ASP A 31 8.45 0.75 -8.29
C ASP A 31 7.44 0.25 -7.25
N ASP A 32 7.11 -1.04 -7.30
CA ASP A 32 6.19 -1.72 -6.39
C ASP A 32 6.62 -1.61 -4.92
N SER A 33 7.84 -1.14 -4.67
CA SER A 33 8.34 -0.84 -3.32
C SER A 33 7.93 0.56 -2.81
N ASN A 34 7.39 1.43 -3.67
CA ASN A 34 6.90 2.75 -3.25
C ASN A 34 5.60 2.60 -2.42
N PRO A 35 5.62 2.97 -1.13
CA PRO A 35 4.49 2.77 -0.25
C PRO A 35 3.29 3.66 -0.56
N PHE A 36 3.44 4.69 -1.40
CA PHE A 36 2.34 5.57 -1.82
C PHE A 36 1.57 5.07 -3.04
N ILE A 37 2.06 4.04 -3.74
CA ILE A 37 1.37 3.46 -4.89
C ILE A 37 0.23 2.58 -4.39
N LEU A 38 -0.97 2.84 -4.86
CA LEU A 38 -2.12 1.95 -4.66
C LEU A 38 -2.23 1.01 -5.86
N HIS A 39 -2.36 -0.28 -5.57
CA HIS A 39 -2.67 -1.25 -6.61
C HIS A 39 -4.12 -1.05 -7.07
N SER A 40 -4.45 -1.44 -8.31
CA SER A 40 -5.82 -1.36 -8.83
C SER A 40 -6.84 -2.16 -7.99
N SER A 41 -6.34 -3.14 -7.23
CA SER A 41 -7.10 -3.93 -6.28
C SER A 41 -7.05 -3.41 -4.85
N ASP A 42 -6.61 -2.17 -4.60
CA ASP A 42 -6.66 -1.53 -3.28
C ASP A 42 -7.87 -0.61 -3.20
N HIS A 43 -8.92 -1.05 -2.52
CA HIS A 43 -10.10 -0.23 -2.26
C HIS A 43 -10.54 -0.34 -0.79
N PRO A 44 -11.26 0.66 -0.23
CA PRO A 44 -11.62 0.70 1.18
C PRO A 44 -12.40 -0.54 1.67
N GLY A 45 -13.27 -1.08 0.80
CA GLY A 45 -14.16 -2.20 1.12
C GLY A 45 -13.52 -3.60 1.16
N ILE A 46 -12.20 -3.73 1.03
CA ILE A 46 -11.54 -5.03 1.08
C ILE A 46 -11.45 -5.51 2.52
N ALA A 47 -11.92 -6.73 2.76
CA ALA A 47 -11.64 -7.44 3.99
C ALA A 47 -10.21 -8.00 3.94
N LEU A 48 -9.26 -7.35 4.63
CA LEU A 48 -7.88 -7.85 4.73
C LEU A 48 -7.77 -9.10 5.61
N VAL A 49 -8.69 -9.28 6.54
CA VAL A 49 -8.72 -10.39 7.49
C VAL A 49 -10.11 -11.03 7.44
N SER A 50 -10.17 -12.35 7.30
CA SER A 50 -11.42 -13.10 7.10
C SER A 50 -12.30 -13.16 8.35
N HIS A 51 -11.69 -13.10 9.54
CA HIS A 51 -12.39 -13.15 10.81
C HIS A 51 -12.35 -11.76 11.45
N PRO A 52 -13.51 -11.13 11.69
CA PRO A 52 -13.57 -9.86 12.40
C PRO A 52 -12.92 -9.97 13.77
N PHE A 53 -12.24 -8.91 14.18
CA PHE A 53 -11.66 -8.80 15.51
C PHE A 53 -12.75 -8.92 16.59
N THR A 54 -12.50 -9.80 17.57
CA THR A 54 -13.27 -9.96 18.81
C THR A 54 -12.30 -9.89 19.98
N SER A 55 -12.75 -9.52 21.19
CA SER A 55 -11.92 -9.42 22.41
C SER A 55 -10.93 -10.59 22.57
N ASP A 56 -11.41 -11.80 22.26
CA ASP A 56 -10.68 -13.04 22.55
C ASP A 56 -9.63 -13.41 21.48
N ASN A 57 -9.61 -12.75 20.32
CA ASN A 57 -8.79 -13.15 19.17
C ASN A 57 -7.65 -12.16 18.82
N TYR A 58 -7.31 -11.25 19.74
CA TYR A 58 -6.41 -10.12 19.47
C TYR A 58 -5.05 -10.51 18.91
N ASN A 59 -4.37 -11.47 19.52
CA ASN A 59 -3.04 -11.88 19.06
C ASN A 59 -3.08 -12.46 17.64
N SER A 60 -4.14 -13.22 17.32
CA SER A 60 -4.35 -13.79 15.99
C SER A 60 -4.70 -12.73 14.96
N TRP A 61 -5.63 -11.82 15.28
CA TRP A 61 -6.00 -10.70 14.43
C TRP A 61 -4.82 -9.76 14.19
N LYS A 62 -4.09 -9.37 15.24
CA LYS A 62 -2.91 -8.49 15.16
C LYS A 62 -1.86 -9.05 14.22
N LYS A 63 -1.58 -10.35 14.34
CA LYS A 63 -0.63 -11.05 13.46
C LYS A 63 -1.13 -11.08 12.01
N ALA A 64 -2.40 -11.42 11.79
CA ALA A 64 -3.00 -11.48 10.46
C ALA A 64 -3.02 -10.10 9.77
N MET A 65 -3.45 -9.06 10.49
CA MET A 65 -3.49 -7.69 9.99
C MET A 65 -2.10 -7.16 9.66
N ARG A 66 -1.11 -7.39 10.54
CA ARG A 66 0.29 -7.04 10.27
C ARG A 66 0.79 -7.71 8.98
N MET A 67 0.54 -9.01 8.82
CA MET A 67 0.94 -9.74 7.60
C MET A 67 0.26 -9.18 6.34
N ALA A 68 -1.04 -8.89 6.40
CA ALA A 68 -1.78 -8.32 5.27
C ALA A 68 -1.24 -6.93 4.87
N LEU A 69 -0.98 -6.06 5.84
CA LEU A 69 -0.41 -4.73 5.60
C LEU A 69 1.02 -4.79 5.05
N HIS A 70 1.85 -5.73 5.51
CA HIS A 70 3.17 -5.96 4.91
C HIS A 70 3.06 -6.44 3.46
N GLY A 71 2.15 -7.37 3.17
CA GLY A 71 1.91 -7.83 1.79
C GLY A 71 1.44 -6.72 0.85
N LYS A 72 0.87 -5.64 1.38
CA LYS A 72 0.42 -4.45 0.66
C LYS A 72 1.44 -3.30 0.66
N ASN A 73 2.61 -3.46 1.30
CA ASN A 73 3.56 -2.37 1.56
C ASN A 73 2.95 -1.16 2.30
N LYS A 74 1.96 -1.40 3.17
CA LYS A 74 1.26 -0.35 3.94
C LYS A 74 1.51 -0.38 5.44
N TYR A 75 2.30 -1.33 5.94
CA TYR A 75 2.59 -1.41 7.38
C TYR A 75 3.25 -0.13 7.93
N GLY A 76 3.98 0.59 7.08
CA GLY A 76 4.64 1.84 7.48
C GLY A 76 3.70 2.96 7.96
N PHE A 77 2.43 2.92 7.57
CA PHE A 77 1.41 3.87 8.01
C PHE A 77 0.93 3.60 9.44
N VAL A 78 0.96 2.34 9.90
CA VAL A 78 0.50 1.98 11.25
C VAL A 78 1.63 2.01 12.27
N ASP A 79 2.86 1.63 11.88
CA ASP A 79 4.01 1.68 12.79
C ASP A 79 4.62 3.10 12.90
N GLY A 80 4.32 3.99 11.95
CA GLY A 80 4.81 5.36 11.90
C GLY A 80 6.17 5.53 11.21
N SER A 81 6.71 4.48 10.58
CA SER A 81 7.93 4.58 9.76
C SER A 81 7.72 5.43 8.49
N ILE A 82 6.47 5.63 8.06
CA ILE A 82 6.07 6.57 7.00
C ILE A 82 5.30 7.73 7.65
N PRO A 83 6.00 8.76 8.15
CA PRO A 83 5.36 9.90 8.81
C PRO A 83 4.59 10.76 7.81
N GLU A 84 3.62 11.52 8.32
CA GLU A 84 2.91 12.53 7.53
C GLU A 84 3.91 13.56 6.97
N PRO A 85 3.92 13.81 5.65
CA PRO A 85 4.74 14.85 5.04
C PRO A 85 4.34 16.25 5.51
N ALA A 86 5.24 17.22 5.37
CA ALA A 86 4.90 18.62 5.61
C ALA A 86 3.82 19.13 4.64
N LEU A 87 3.00 20.07 5.10
CA LEU A 87 2.00 20.75 4.27
C LEU A 87 2.67 21.37 3.03
N GLY A 88 2.13 21.07 1.85
CA GLY A 88 2.65 21.54 0.56
C GLY A 88 3.68 20.62 -0.10
N HIS A 89 4.09 19.52 0.55
CA HIS A 89 4.89 18.50 -0.10
C HIS A 89 4.07 17.75 -1.15
N SER A 90 4.68 17.38 -2.28
CA SER A 90 3.99 16.71 -3.40
C SER A 90 3.34 15.37 -3.02
N THR A 91 3.87 14.70 -1.99
CA THR A 91 3.36 13.42 -1.49
C THR A 91 2.34 13.56 -0.37
N HIS A 92 2.03 14.77 0.12
CA HIS A 92 1.10 14.98 1.24
C HIS A 92 -0.29 14.42 0.94
N ALA A 93 -0.85 14.75 -0.24
CA ALA A 93 -2.15 14.23 -0.67
C ALA A 93 -2.14 12.70 -0.88
N LEU A 94 -1.04 12.15 -1.39
CA LEU A 94 -0.88 10.70 -1.58
C LEU A 94 -0.81 9.97 -0.25
N TRP A 95 -0.11 10.54 0.73
CA TRP A 95 -0.04 10.02 2.09
C TRP A 95 -1.43 9.96 2.72
N HIS A 96 -2.19 11.05 2.69
CA HIS A 96 -3.56 11.12 3.24
C HIS A 96 -4.51 10.13 2.57
N HIS A 97 -4.37 9.95 1.25
CA HIS A 97 -5.17 8.98 0.53
C HIS A 97 -4.86 7.54 0.98
N ASN A 98 -3.58 7.18 1.09
CA ASN A 98 -3.18 5.85 1.56
C ASN A 98 -3.57 5.64 3.03
N ASP A 99 -3.37 6.63 3.89
CA ASP A 99 -3.76 6.57 5.30
C ASP A 99 -5.28 6.34 5.46
N SER A 100 -6.11 6.99 4.63
CA SER A 100 -7.56 6.78 4.60
C SER A 100 -7.93 5.34 4.19
N ILE A 101 -7.23 4.77 3.21
CA ILE A 101 -7.43 3.38 2.78
C ILE A 101 -7.06 2.40 3.90
N VAL A 102 -5.90 2.59 4.52
CA VAL A 102 -5.42 1.73 5.62
C VAL A 102 -6.36 1.84 6.83
N SER A 103 -6.79 3.06 7.17
CA SER A 103 -7.79 3.30 8.22
C SER A 103 -9.09 2.55 7.94
N SER A 104 -9.57 2.58 6.69
CA SER A 104 -10.77 1.84 6.29
C SER A 104 -10.60 0.34 6.46
N TRP A 105 -9.44 -0.21 6.08
CA TRP A 105 -9.15 -1.64 6.27
C TRP A 105 -9.09 -2.03 7.75
N LEU A 106 -8.51 -1.19 8.60
CA LEU A 106 -8.51 -1.39 10.04
C LEU A 106 -9.95 -1.40 10.57
N ILE A 107 -10.72 -0.35 10.32
CA ILE A 107 -12.12 -0.22 10.76
C ILE A 107 -12.97 -1.42 10.30
N ASN A 108 -12.90 -1.77 9.01
CA ASN A 108 -13.69 -2.86 8.43
C ASN A 108 -13.31 -4.23 8.97
N SER A 109 -12.11 -4.39 9.54
CA SER A 109 -11.69 -5.62 10.18
C SER A 109 -12.17 -5.78 11.63
N LEU A 110 -12.78 -4.74 12.22
CA LEU A 110 -13.29 -4.77 13.59
C LEU A 110 -14.77 -5.15 13.65
N SER A 111 -15.19 -5.69 14.79
CA SER A 111 -16.61 -5.82 15.13
C SER A 111 -17.29 -4.43 15.22
N LYS A 112 -18.60 -4.38 14.96
CA LYS A 112 -19.37 -3.12 14.94
C LYS A 112 -19.29 -2.35 16.26
N GLU A 113 -19.24 -3.06 17.38
CA GLU A 113 -19.14 -2.46 18.72
C GLU A 113 -17.84 -1.66 18.88
N MET A 114 -16.75 -2.20 18.36
CA MET A 114 -15.45 -1.55 18.42
C MET A 114 -15.25 -0.43 17.41
N GLN A 115 -15.90 -0.53 16.25
CA GLN A 115 -15.83 0.54 15.25
C GLN A 115 -16.29 1.88 15.84
N VAL A 116 -17.33 1.89 16.68
CA VAL A 116 -17.85 3.11 17.31
C VAL A 116 -16.78 3.83 18.13
N SER A 117 -15.97 3.08 18.87
CA SER A 117 -14.93 3.66 19.73
C SER A 117 -13.74 4.27 18.99
N ILE A 118 -13.43 3.80 17.77
CA ILE A 118 -12.30 4.29 16.99
C ILE A 118 -12.68 5.38 15.97
N LEU A 119 -13.96 5.78 15.90
CA LEU A 119 -14.44 6.83 14.99
C LEU A 119 -13.76 8.19 15.18
N HIS A 120 -13.17 8.43 16.36
CA HIS A 120 -12.49 9.69 16.68
C HIS A 120 -11.02 9.71 16.27
N CYS A 121 -10.44 8.58 15.88
CA CYS A 121 -9.05 8.51 15.46
C CYS A 121 -8.87 9.12 14.06
N SER A 122 -7.92 10.03 13.93
CA SER A 122 -7.69 10.79 12.70
C SER A 122 -6.71 10.15 11.72
N SER A 123 -6.04 9.06 12.08
CA SER A 123 -5.07 8.36 11.22
C SER A 123 -5.02 6.86 11.48
N ALA A 124 -4.47 6.10 10.53
CA ALA A 124 -4.31 4.66 10.66
C ALA A 124 -3.41 4.31 11.87
N LYS A 125 -2.39 5.12 12.12
CA LYS A 125 -1.53 5.00 13.29
C LYS A 125 -2.31 5.20 14.60
N ALA A 126 -3.14 6.23 14.69
CA ALA A 126 -3.94 6.49 15.88
C ALA A 126 -4.90 5.34 16.17
N ILE A 127 -5.55 4.79 15.13
CA ILE A 127 -6.41 3.60 15.26
C ILE A 127 -5.59 2.40 15.77
N TRP A 128 -4.43 2.16 15.17
CA TRP A 128 -3.57 1.04 15.54
C TRP A 128 -3.07 1.14 16.99
N ASP A 129 -2.67 2.33 17.43
CA ASP A 129 -2.18 2.57 18.78
C ASP A 129 -3.31 2.46 19.83
N ASP A 130 -4.51 2.99 19.57
CA ASP A 130 -5.69 2.84 20.44
C ASP A 130 -6.05 1.35 20.67
N LEU A 131 -6.07 0.57 19.57
CA LEU A 131 -6.33 -0.87 19.62
C LEU A 131 -5.25 -1.61 20.43
N GLN A 132 -3.99 -1.17 20.37
CA GLN A 132 -2.93 -1.77 21.18
C GLN A 132 -3.06 -1.43 22.65
N GLU A 133 -3.34 -0.18 22.99
CA GLU A 133 -3.42 0.29 24.37
C GLU A 133 -4.59 -0.37 25.12
N ARG A 134 -5.79 -0.33 24.55
CA ARG A 134 -7.00 -0.89 25.18
C ARG A 134 -6.88 -2.38 25.48
N LEU A 135 -6.30 -3.14 24.57
CA LEU A 135 -6.19 -4.60 24.68
C LEU A 135 -4.94 -5.04 25.45
N SER A 136 -3.96 -4.14 25.61
CA SER A 136 -2.91 -4.32 26.62
C SER A 136 -3.45 -4.14 28.05
N ASN A 137 -4.44 -3.28 28.24
CA ASN A 137 -5.07 -3.03 29.54
C ASN A 137 -6.08 -4.11 29.94
N GLU A 138 -6.83 -4.71 28.99
CA GLU A 138 -7.74 -5.84 29.28
C GLU A 138 -7.01 -7.13 29.66
N MET A 139 -5.73 -7.30 29.31
CA MET A 139 -4.94 -8.48 29.67
C MET A 139 -4.40 -8.45 31.12
N VAL A 140 -4.62 -7.35 31.85
CA VAL A 140 -4.10 -7.13 33.22
C VAL A 140 -5.21 -7.24 34.28
N LEU A 141 -6.45 -7.55 33.88
CA LEU A 141 -7.57 -7.86 34.79
C LEU A 141 -7.95 -9.34 34.72
#